data_AF-A0A842V2F2-F1
#
_entry.id   AF-A0A842V2F2-F1
#
_cell.length_a   1.000
_cell.length_b   1.000
_cell.length_c   1.000
_cell.angle_alpha   90.00
_cell.angle_beta   90.00
_cell.angle_gamma   90.00
#
_symmetry.space_group_name_H-M   'P 1'
#
loop_
_entity.id
_entity.type
_entity.pdbx_description
1 polymer ?
#
loop_
_entity_poly.entity_id
_entity_poly.type
_entity_poly.pdbx_seq_one_letter_code
_entity_poly.pdbx_strand_id
1 'polypeptide(L)'
;MRGLVYNRHNPDCDKASFQGCAMGRIGLSDNSCFFCFGFILGQQMRIQKLKQVGLDLISFDSPQARLFNLSAILAALSAVPTDKLGYFPIRCVFKHVIFPLIFGGKCPESGIFAGCNCPGCGMTRAMSRLLHLDPTGAYAYNKMVFVLFAVMVALIIINTIRTVQFRRKTGRWYKL
;
A
#
# COMPACT_ATOMS: atom_id res chain seq x y z
N MET A 1 -19.94 16.00 -31.06
CA MET A 1 -20.02 16.41 -29.64
C MET A 1 -18.59 16.48 -29.12
N ARG A 2 -17.94 17.65 -29.21
CA ARG A 2 -17.61 18.59 -28.11
C ARG A 2 -16.84 18.00 -26.92
N GLY A 3 -15.60 18.46 -26.74
CA GLY A 3 -14.88 18.66 -25.47
C GLY A 3 -14.42 17.40 -24.74
N LEU A 4 -13.25 17.33 -24.11
CA LEU A 4 -12.54 18.37 -23.38
C LEU A 4 -11.02 18.21 -23.44
N VAL A 5 -10.39 19.38 -23.55
CA VAL A 5 -9.03 19.75 -23.22
C VAL A 5 -8.56 19.12 -21.89
N TYR A 6 -7.35 18.56 -21.87
CA TYR A 6 -6.48 18.67 -20.70
C TYR A 6 -5.07 19.06 -21.15
N ASN A 7 -4.89 20.37 -21.26
CA ASN A 7 -3.61 21.03 -21.38
C ASN A 7 -2.89 20.86 -20.04
N ARG A 8 -1.80 20.08 -20.00
CA ARG A 8 -0.88 20.09 -18.87
C ARG A 8 0.39 20.78 -19.33
N HIS A 9 0.31 22.11 -19.36
CA HIS A 9 1.47 22.99 -19.26
C HIS A 9 2.26 22.54 -18.02
N ASN A 10 3.45 21.99 -18.24
CA ASN A 10 4.36 21.63 -17.16
C ASN A 10 5.34 22.81 -16.97
N PRO A 11 5.20 23.63 -15.91
CA PRO A 11 6.07 24.77 -15.69
C PRO A 11 7.49 24.39 -15.21
N ASP A 12 7.82 23.10 -15.08
CA ASP A 12 9.13 22.66 -14.57
C ASP A 12 10.20 22.43 -15.66
N CYS A 13 9.91 22.69 -16.94
CA CYS A 13 10.91 22.56 -18.02
C CYS A 13 11.77 23.81 -18.28
N ASP A 14 11.42 24.98 -17.74
CA ASP A 14 12.14 26.23 -18.05
C ASP A 14 13.25 26.62 -17.05
N LYS A 15 13.50 25.80 -16.01
CA LYS A 15 14.52 26.12 -14.99
C LYS A 15 15.77 25.22 -15.01
N ALA A 16 15.82 24.21 -15.88
CA ALA A 16 16.95 23.26 -15.93
C ALA A 16 17.97 23.53 -17.05
N SER A 17 17.81 24.62 -17.81
CA SER A 17 18.82 25.11 -18.75
C SER A 17 19.27 26.47 -18.23
N PHE A 18 20.40 26.56 -17.51
CA PHE A 18 21.36 27.68 -17.58
C PHE A 18 22.50 27.68 -16.51
N GLN A 19 22.66 26.65 -15.68
CA GLN A 19 23.66 26.72 -14.58
C GLN A 19 24.78 25.67 -14.57
N GLY A 20 24.99 24.92 -15.66
CA GLY A 20 25.99 23.85 -15.71
C GLY A 20 27.16 24.02 -16.68
N CYS A 21 27.10 24.91 -17.66
CA CYS A 21 28.14 25.04 -18.69
C CYS A 21 28.95 26.34 -18.54
N ALA A 22 29.57 26.55 -17.38
CA ALA A 22 30.63 27.54 -17.22
C ALA A 22 32.00 26.84 -17.32
N MET A 23 32.52 26.84 -18.55
CA MET A 23 33.92 26.77 -18.98
C MET A 23 34.97 26.20 -18.01
N GLY A 24 35.37 24.95 -18.26
CA GLY A 24 36.72 24.46 -18.04
C GLY A 24 37.27 23.87 -19.33
N ARG A 25 38.17 24.59 -20.02
CA ARG A 25 38.90 24.07 -21.20
C ARG A 25 39.81 22.92 -20.77
N ILE A 26 39.43 21.69 -21.10
CA ILE A 26 40.40 20.59 -21.26
C ILE A 26 39.91 19.75 -22.43
N GLY A 27 40.71 19.68 -23.49
CA GLY A 27 40.40 18.86 -24.66
C GLY A 27 40.34 17.39 -24.27
N LEU A 28 39.16 16.78 -24.44
CA LEU A 28 39.00 15.34 -24.37
C LEU A 28 37.99 14.88 -25.43
N SER A 29 38.51 14.08 -26.35
CA SER A 29 37.88 13.19 -27.34
C SER A 29 36.36 13.01 -27.26
N ASP A 30 35.69 13.30 -28.38
CA ASP A 30 34.24 13.28 -28.64
C ASP A 30 33.52 11.97 -28.29
N ASN A 31 34.24 10.85 -28.14
CA ASN A 31 33.62 9.56 -27.79
C ASN A 31 33.27 9.41 -26.29
N SER A 32 33.77 10.30 -25.42
CA SER A 32 33.60 10.18 -23.97
C SER A 32 32.30 10.79 -23.45
N CYS A 33 31.79 11.84 -24.12
CA CYS A 33 30.54 12.52 -23.74
C CYS A 33 29.29 11.69 -24.07
N PHE A 34 29.32 10.93 -25.17
CA PHE A 34 28.17 10.11 -25.58
C PHE A 34 27.87 8.98 -24.59
N PHE A 35 28.91 8.39 -24.01
CA PHE A 35 28.78 7.32 -23.02
C PHE A 35 28.23 7.82 -21.68
N CYS A 36 28.67 8.99 -21.20
CA CYS A 36 28.17 9.57 -19.95
C CYS A 36 26.69 9.99 -20.04
N PHE A 37 26.27 10.59 -21.16
CA PHE A 37 24.89 11.04 -21.33
C PHE A 37 23.90 9.86 -21.46
N GLY A 38 24.29 8.79 -22.16
CA GLY A 38 23.50 7.55 -22.26
C GLY A 38 23.37 6.82 -20.91
N PHE A 39 24.42 6.82 -20.09
CA PHE A 39 24.41 6.17 -18.78
C PHE A 39 23.55 6.94 -17.76
N ILE A 40 23.59 8.28 -17.78
CA ILE A 40 22.78 9.12 -16.88
C ILE A 40 21.29 9.09 -17.25
N LEU A 41 20.92 9.13 -18.54
CA LEU A 41 19.53 8.96 -18.99
C LEU A 41 18.99 7.54 -18.71
N GLY A 42 19.82 6.50 -18.86
CA GLY A 42 19.48 5.13 -18.52
C GLY A 42 19.24 4.90 -17.02
N GLN A 43 20.03 5.56 -16.17
CA GLN A 43 19.86 5.55 -14.71
C GLN A 43 18.59 6.31 -14.27
N GLN A 44 18.34 7.50 -14.84
CA GLN A 44 17.15 8.31 -14.54
C GLN A 44 15.83 7.60 -14.92
N MET A 45 15.74 6.96 -16.09
CA MET A 45 14.54 6.21 -16.48
C MET A 45 14.27 4.97 -15.61
N ARG A 46 15.31 4.33 -15.06
CA ARG A 46 15.15 3.21 -14.13
C ARG A 46 14.61 3.66 -12.79
N ILE A 47 15.08 4.79 -12.26
CA ILE A 47 14.61 5.35 -10.98
C ILE A 47 13.16 5.82 -11.09
N GLN A 48 12.77 6.45 -12.20
CA GLN A 48 11.38 6.87 -12.43
C GLN A 48 10.44 5.67 -12.55
N LYS A 49 10.83 4.62 -13.29
CA LYS A 49 10.06 3.37 -13.34
C LYS A 49 9.94 2.68 -11.98
N LEU A 50 11.01 2.68 -11.17
CA LEU A 50 11.00 2.14 -9.81
C LEU A 50 10.08 2.91 -8.88
N LYS A 51 10.07 4.25 -8.96
CA LYS A 51 9.13 5.07 -8.21
C LYS A 51 7.69 4.85 -8.64
N GLN A 52 7.46 4.70 -9.95
CA GLN A 52 6.13 4.40 -10.50
C GLN A 52 5.62 3.05 -9.98
N VAL A 53 6.41 1.98 -10.11
CA VAL A 53 6.08 0.63 -9.59
C VAL A 53 5.92 0.64 -8.07
N GLY A 54 6.74 1.41 -7.35
CA GLY A 54 6.61 1.57 -5.90
C GLY A 54 5.32 2.29 -5.49
N LEU A 55 4.92 3.34 -6.22
CA LEU A 55 3.63 3.99 -6.01
C LEU A 55 2.47 3.09 -6.42
N ASP A 56 2.60 2.30 -7.49
CA ASP A 56 1.57 1.38 -7.97
C ASP A 56 1.40 0.16 -7.04
N LEU A 57 2.46 -0.22 -6.30
CA LEU A 57 2.40 -1.19 -5.20
C LEU A 57 1.62 -0.65 -4.00
N ILE A 58 1.79 0.64 -3.68
CA ILE A 58 1.08 1.29 -2.57
C ILE A 58 -0.35 1.70 -3.00
N SER A 59 -0.55 1.96 -4.30
CA SER A 59 -1.82 2.35 -4.87
C SER A 59 -2.74 1.14 -4.98
N PHE A 60 -3.83 1.18 -4.22
CA PHE A 60 -4.93 0.22 -4.34
C PHE A 60 -5.77 0.42 -5.62
N ASP A 61 -5.25 1.08 -6.66
CA ASP A 61 -5.99 1.30 -7.90
C ASP A 61 -6.02 0.06 -8.80
N SER A 62 -4.94 -0.72 -8.88
CA SER A 62 -4.89 -1.87 -9.78
C SER A 62 -5.48 -3.15 -9.13
N PRO A 63 -6.23 -3.99 -9.88
CA PRO A 63 -6.79 -5.22 -9.34
C PRO A 63 -5.70 -6.23 -8.92
N GLN A 64 -4.52 -6.16 -9.55
CA GLN A 64 -3.36 -6.99 -9.19
C GLN A 64 -2.68 -6.49 -7.92
N ALA A 65 -2.51 -5.18 -7.75
CA ALA A 65 -1.96 -4.61 -6.52
C ALA A 65 -2.86 -4.91 -5.32
N ARG A 66 -4.19 -4.83 -5.48
CA ARG A 66 -5.14 -5.26 -4.43
C ARG A 66 -4.93 -6.71 -4.04
N LEU A 67 -4.82 -7.60 -5.03
CA LEU A 67 -4.62 -9.02 -4.79
C LEU A 67 -3.32 -9.27 -4.02
N PHE A 68 -2.23 -8.64 -4.47
CA PHE A 68 -0.90 -8.76 -3.85
C PHE A 68 -0.86 -8.19 -2.43
N ASN A 69 -1.42 -6.99 -2.22
CA ASN A 69 -1.45 -6.36 -0.90
C ASN A 69 -2.32 -7.12 0.09
N LEU A 70 -3.53 -7.53 -0.32
CA LEU A 70 -4.43 -8.29 0.56
C LEU A 70 -3.86 -9.67 0.88
N SER A 71 -3.24 -10.35 -0.09
CA SER A 71 -2.60 -11.64 0.16
C SER A 71 -1.37 -11.52 1.05
N ALA A 72 -0.55 -10.47 0.87
CA ALA A 72 0.60 -10.19 1.72
C ALA A 72 0.18 -9.90 3.18
N ILE A 73 -0.88 -9.12 3.38
CA ILE A 73 -1.43 -8.86 4.73
C ILE A 73 -1.92 -10.15 5.38
N LEU A 74 -2.68 -10.99 4.65
CA LEU A 74 -3.17 -12.27 5.18
C LEU A 74 -2.03 -13.23 5.49
N ALA A 75 -1.01 -13.31 4.63
CA ALA A 75 0.17 -14.14 4.83
C ALA A 75 0.99 -13.67 6.04
N ALA A 76 1.14 -12.36 6.23
CA ALA A 76 1.79 -11.81 7.43
C ALA A 76 1.00 -12.17 8.71
N LEU A 77 -0.34 -12.07 8.67
CA LEU A 77 -1.20 -12.43 9.80
C LEU A 77 -1.23 -13.93 10.11
N SER A 78 -0.99 -14.79 9.11
CA SER A 78 -0.87 -16.23 9.31
C SER A 78 0.53 -16.64 9.78
N ALA A 79 1.58 -15.89 9.43
CA ALA A 79 2.94 -16.15 9.86
C ALA A 79 3.20 -15.73 11.32
N VAL A 80 2.52 -14.68 11.80
CA VAL A 80 2.72 -14.19 13.17
C VAL A 80 1.71 -14.84 14.13
N PRO A 81 2.16 -15.50 15.20
CA PRO A 81 1.27 -16.13 16.17
C PRO A 81 0.42 -15.10 16.92
N THR A 82 -0.85 -15.45 17.16
CA THR A 82 -1.87 -14.55 17.74
C THR A 82 -1.48 -13.96 19.10
N ASP A 83 -0.69 -14.69 19.90
CA ASP A 83 -0.24 -14.23 21.23
C ASP A 83 0.77 -13.07 21.13
N LYS A 84 1.52 -13.02 20.02
CA LYS A 84 2.49 -11.96 19.74
C LYS A 84 1.86 -10.75 19.05
N LEU A 85 0.72 -10.92 18.37
CA LEU A 85 -0.07 -9.79 17.85
C LEU A 85 -0.52 -8.83 18.96
N GLY A 86 -0.53 -9.28 20.22
CA GLY A 86 -0.80 -8.41 21.36
C GLY A 86 0.34 -7.45 21.73
N TYR A 87 1.58 -7.75 21.29
CA TYR A 87 2.81 -7.05 21.69
C TYR A 87 3.56 -6.38 20.54
N PHE A 88 3.20 -6.65 19.28
CA PHE A 88 3.76 -5.94 18.12
C PHE A 88 3.34 -4.46 18.07
N PRO A 89 4.21 -3.59 17.53
CA PRO A 89 4.98 -2.61 18.26
C PRO A 89 4.17 -1.32 18.49
N ILE A 90 4.26 -0.77 19.69
CA ILE A 90 3.48 0.38 20.18
C ILE A 90 2.03 -0.02 20.47
N ARG A 91 1.81 -0.40 21.74
CA ARG A 91 0.49 -0.54 22.38
C ARG A 91 -0.61 0.23 21.64
N CYS A 92 -1.71 -0.43 21.27
CA CYS A 92 -2.84 0.14 20.51
C CYS A 92 -2.90 1.67 20.60
N VAL A 93 -2.58 2.37 19.49
CA VAL A 93 -2.61 3.84 19.41
C VAL A 93 -3.93 4.38 19.97
N PHE A 94 -5.03 3.65 19.75
CA PHE A 94 -6.32 3.97 20.35
C PHE A 94 -6.32 4.01 21.87
N LYS A 95 -5.74 3.01 22.54
CA LYS A 95 -5.72 2.91 24.00
C LYS A 95 -4.76 3.90 24.65
N HIS A 96 -3.62 4.16 24.01
CA HIS A 96 -2.53 4.94 24.63
C HIS A 96 -2.39 6.37 24.13
N VAL A 97 -2.98 6.71 22.98
CA VAL A 97 -2.91 8.07 22.40
C VAL A 97 -4.32 8.64 22.28
N ILE A 98 -5.22 7.97 21.57
CA ILE A 98 -6.54 8.53 21.23
C ILE A 98 -7.47 8.60 22.44
N PHE A 99 -7.57 7.55 23.26
CA PHE A 99 -8.45 7.58 24.44
C PHE A 99 -8.02 8.60 25.50
N PRO A 100 -6.72 8.73 25.85
CA PRO A 100 -6.27 9.82 26.71
C PRO A 100 -6.57 11.20 26.12
N LEU A 101 -6.43 11.38 24.80
CA LEU A 101 -6.66 12.65 24.12
C LEU A 101 -8.14 13.05 24.06
N ILE A 102 -9.05 12.09 23.83
CA ILE A 102 -10.49 12.36 23.67
C ILE A 102 -11.24 12.30 25.01
N PHE A 103 -10.93 11.32 25.86
CA PHE A 103 -11.67 11.03 27.10
C PHE A 103 -10.89 11.40 28.36
N GLY A 104 -9.78 12.13 28.25
CA GLY A 104 -9.01 12.62 29.40
C GLY A 104 -8.45 11.50 30.30
N GLY A 105 -8.16 10.34 29.72
CA GLY A 105 -7.62 9.18 30.43
C GLY A 105 -8.66 8.28 31.12
N LYS A 106 -9.96 8.56 30.96
CA LYS A 106 -11.05 7.70 31.45
C LYS A 106 -11.53 6.75 30.34
N CYS A 107 -11.85 5.52 30.70
CA CYS A 107 -12.48 4.58 29.78
C CYS A 107 -13.98 4.90 29.67
N PRO A 108 -14.57 4.83 28.45
CA PRO A 108 -16.02 4.85 28.31
C PRO A 108 -16.64 3.71 29.12
N GLU A 109 -17.76 3.96 29.80
CA GLU A 109 -18.50 2.91 30.54
C GLU A 109 -19.57 2.22 29.67
N SER A 110 -19.96 2.85 28.57
CA SER A 110 -20.99 2.35 27.66
C SER A 110 -20.59 2.51 26.18
N GLY A 111 -21.20 1.70 25.31
CA GLY A 111 -20.99 1.73 23.86
C GLY A 111 -19.84 0.84 23.35
N ILE A 112 -19.48 1.02 22.09
CA ILE A 112 -18.50 0.17 21.36
C ILE A 112 -17.08 0.27 21.95
N PHE A 113 -16.79 1.34 22.68
CA PHE A 113 -15.52 1.62 23.33
C PHE A 113 -15.53 1.36 24.85
N ALA A 114 -16.59 0.71 25.36
CA ALA A 114 -16.73 0.44 26.79
C ALA A 114 -15.53 -0.33 27.35
N GLY A 115 -15.06 0.06 28.54
CA GLY A 115 -13.92 -0.59 29.22
C GLY A 115 -12.58 -0.43 28.49
N CYS A 116 -12.41 0.63 27.69
CA CYS A 116 -11.22 0.84 26.84
C CYS A 116 -10.99 -0.28 25.82
N ASN A 117 -12.05 -0.99 25.41
CA ASN A 117 -11.96 -1.94 24.32
C ASN A 117 -11.75 -1.20 22.99
N CYS A 118 -10.64 -1.50 22.32
CA CYS A 118 -10.38 -1.00 20.97
C CYS A 118 -10.97 -1.98 19.95
N PRO A 119 -12.00 -1.60 19.17
CA PRO A 119 -12.60 -2.48 18.18
C PRO A 119 -11.60 -2.90 17.10
N GLY A 120 -10.65 -2.03 16.75
CA GLY A 120 -9.60 -2.28 15.77
C GLY A 120 -8.61 -3.39 16.19
N CYS A 121 -8.10 -3.31 17.41
CA CYS A 121 -7.15 -4.30 17.93
C CYS A 121 -7.80 -5.68 18.16
N GLY A 122 -9.11 -5.71 18.46
CA GLY A 122 -9.88 -6.95 18.52
C GLY A 122 -10.06 -7.60 17.15
N MET A 123 -10.28 -6.81 16.08
CA MET A 123 -10.46 -7.33 14.72
C MET A 123 -9.22 -8.03 14.17
N THR A 124 -8.02 -7.45 14.33
CA THR A 124 -6.78 -8.06 13.82
C THR A 124 -6.44 -9.37 14.53
N ARG A 125 -6.65 -9.43 15.85
CA ARG A 125 -6.48 -10.69 16.63
C ARG A 125 -7.52 -11.73 16.28
N ALA A 126 -8.78 -11.33 16.13
CA ALA A 126 -9.84 -12.22 15.68
C ALA A 126 -9.52 -12.79 14.30
N MET A 127 -9.05 -11.95 13.36
CA MET A 127 -8.68 -12.38 12.01
C MET A 127 -7.51 -13.35 12.03
N SER A 128 -6.48 -13.08 12.82
CA SER A 128 -5.35 -14.00 12.98
C SER A 128 -5.78 -15.34 13.59
N ARG A 129 -6.67 -15.35 14.60
CA ARG A 129 -7.25 -16.60 15.14
C ARG A 129 -8.02 -17.39 14.09
N LEU A 130 -8.79 -16.69 13.26
CA LEU A 130 -9.54 -17.30 12.16
C LEU A 130 -8.61 -17.90 11.10
N LEU A 131 -7.48 -17.24 10.81
CA LEU A 131 -6.40 -17.76 9.94
C LEU A 131 -5.65 -18.95 10.54
N HIS A 132 -5.61 -19.07 11.87
CA HIS A 132 -5.06 -20.22 12.59
C HIS A 132 -6.12 -21.32 12.86
N LEU A 133 -7.27 -21.25 12.18
CA LEU A 133 -8.38 -22.21 12.30
C LEU A 133 -9.00 -22.31 13.71
N ASP A 134 -8.96 -21.24 14.50
CA ASP A 134 -9.69 -21.13 15.80
C ASP A 134 -10.91 -20.19 15.66
N PRO A 135 -12.04 -20.68 15.13
CA PRO A 135 -13.24 -19.86 14.93
C PRO A 135 -13.91 -19.47 16.26
N THR A 136 -13.79 -20.30 17.28
CA THR A 136 -14.31 -20.06 18.64
C THR A 136 -13.61 -18.88 19.31
N GLY A 137 -12.27 -18.88 19.31
CA GLY A 137 -11.48 -17.77 19.81
C GLY A 137 -11.71 -16.49 18.98
N ALA A 138 -11.84 -16.61 17.66
CA ALA A 138 -12.13 -15.47 16.79
C ALA A 138 -13.49 -14.81 17.12
N TYR A 139 -14.55 -15.60 17.35
CA TYR A 139 -15.87 -15.09 17.73
C TYR A 139 -15.86 -14.37 19.09
N ALA A 140 -15.09 -14.90 20.05
CA ALA A 140 -14.93 -14.30 21.37
C ALA A 140 -14.25 -12.92 21.32
N TYR A 141 -13.30 -12.71 20.39
CA TYR A 141 -12.64 -11.41 20.22
C TYR A 141 -13.51 -10.39 19.47
N ASN A 142 -14.06 -10.76 18.32
CA ASN A 142 -14.93 -9.86 17.56
C ASN A 142 -15.82 -10.64 16.57
N LYS A 143 -17.15 -10.58 16.76
CA LYS A 143 -18.12 -11.25 15.87
C LYS A 143 -18.10 -10.71 14.44
N MET A 144 -17.75 -9.44 14.24
CA MET A 144 -17.65 -8.83 12.90
C MET A 144 -16.50 -9.41 12.06
N VAL A 145 -15.59 -10.18 12.67
CA VAL A 145 -14.48 -10.81 11.95
C VAL A 145 -14.96 -11.73 10.83
N PHE A 146 -16.08 -12.43 11.01
CA PHE A 146 -16.62 -13.34 10.00
C PHE A 146 -17.10 -12.59 8.77
N VAL A 147 -17.76 -11.45 8.98
CA VAL A 147 -18.19 -10.57 7.88
C VAL A 147 -16.98 -10.00 7.17
N LEU A 148 -15.99 -9.50 7.93
CA LEU A 148 -14.76 -8.96 7.36
C LEU A 148 -14.00 -10.02 6.55
N PHE A 149 -13.87 -11.24 7.07
CA PHE A 149 -13.22 -12.35 6.39
C PHE A 149 -13.97 -12.73 5.11
N ALA A 150 -15.30 -12.82 5.15
CA ALA A 150 -16.11 -13.09 3.97
C ALA A 150 -15.93 -12.01 2.88
N VAL A 151 -15.94 -10.73 3.27
CA VAL A 151 -15.70 -9.61 2.35
C VAL A 151 -14.29 -9.68 1.75
N MET A 152 -13.27 -9.96 2.57
CA MET A 152 -11.89 -10.11 2.10
C MET A 152 -11.75 -11.23 1.07
N VAL A 153 -12.32 -12.40 1.35
CA VAL A 153 -12.33 -13.54 0.43
C VAL A 153 -13.08 -13.18 -0.86
N ALA A 154 -14.25 -12.55 -0.76
CA ALA A 154 -15.01 -12.11 -1.92
C ALA A 154 -14.23 -11.11 -2.79
N LEU A 155 -13.54 -10.14 -2.18
CA LEU A 155 -12.70 -9.18 -2.91
C LEU A 155 -11.54 -9.89 -3.62
N ILE A 156 -10.88 -10.85 -2.98
CA ILE A 156 -9.80 -11.63 -3.61
C ILE A 156 -10.35 -12.42 -4.80
N ILE A 157 -11.48 -13.11 -4.64
CA ILE A 157 -12.12 -13.88 -5.72
C ILE A 157 -12.53 -12.98 -6.88
N ILE A 158 -13.23 -11.87 -6.62
CA ILE A 158 -13.69 -10.94 -7.65
C ILE A 158 -12.51 -10.33 -8.41
N ASN A 159 -11.46 -9.89 -7.71
CA ASN A 159 -10.26 -9.34 -8.35
C ASN A 159 -9.50 -10.42 -9.14
N THR A 160 -9.48 -11.67 -8.66
CA THR A 160 -8.90 -12.81 -9.39
C THR A 160 -9.66 -13.07 -10.69
N ILE A 161 -10.99 -13.18 -10.62
CA ILE A 161 -11.85 -13.41 -11.79
C ILE A 161 -11.67 -12.29 -12.81
N ARG A 162 -11.71 -11.02 -12.38
CA ARG A 162 -11.48 -9.87 -13.27
C ARG A 162 -10.11 -9.94 -13.93
N THR A 163 -9.07 -10.32 -13.19
CA THR A 163 -7.72 -10.49 -13.71
C THR A 163 -7.64 -11.59 -14.77
N VAL A 164 -8.26 -12.75 -14.51
CA VAL A 164 -8.30 -13.86 -15.46
C VAL A 164 -9.09 -13.49 -16.71
N GLN A 165 -10.25 -12.85 -16.56
CA GLN A 165 -11.08 -12.41 -17.68
C GLN A 165 -10.37 -11.37 -18.56
N PHE A 166 -9.67 -10.41 -17.95
CA PHE A 166 -8.90 -9.42 -18.70
C PHE A 166 -7.76 -10.07 -19.51
N ARG A 167 -7.05 -11.03 -18.90
CA ARG A 167 -6.01 -11.79 -19.59
C ARG A 167 -6.59 -12.58 -20.77
N ARG A 168 -7.76 -13.21 -20.61
CA ARG A 168 -8.43 -13.94 -21.70
C ARG A 168 -8.82 -13.03 -22.87
N LYS A 169 -9.24 -11.79 -22.61
CA LYS A 169 -9.66 -10.83 -23.64
C LYS A 169 -8.49 -10.17 -24.38
N THR A 170 -7.42 -9.82 -23.67
CA THR A 170 -6.32 -9.01 -24.23
C THR A 170 -5.03 -9.78 -24.47
N GLY A 171 -4.91 -11.00 -23.94
CA GLY A 171 -3.67 -11.77 -23.94
C GLY A 171 -2.54 -11.16 -23.09
N ARG A 172 -2.80 -10.04 -22.40
CA ARG A 172 -1.80 -9.28 -21.65
C ARG A 172 -2.14 -9.25 -20.16
N TRP A 173 -1.09 -9.15 -19.35
CA TRP A 173 -1.22 -8.90 -17.92
C TRP A 173 -1.39 -7.41 -17.64
N TYR A 174 -2.03 -7.07 -16.52
CA TYR A 174 -1.97 -5.70 -16.03
C TYR A 174 -0.52 -5.34 -15.73
N LYS A 175 -0.16 -4.08 -15.98
CA LYS A 175 1.10 -3.54 -15.48
C LYS A 175 0.87 -3.21 -14.01
N LEU A 176 1.69 -3.83 -13.16
CA LEU A 176 1.96 -3.39 -11.80
C LEU A 176 2.86 -2.16 -11.82
#